data_AF-A0A2E2ZJF6-F1
#
_entry.id   AF-A0A2E2ZJF6-F1
#
_cell.length_a   1.000
_cell.length_b   1.000
_cell.length_c   1.000
_cell.angle_alpha   90.00
_cell.angle_beta   90.00
_cell.angle_gamma   90.00
#
_symmetry.space_group_name_H-M   'P 1'
#
loop_
_entity.id
_entity.type
_entity.pdbx_description
1 polymer ?
#
loop_
_entity_poly.entity_id
_entity_poly.type
_entity_poly.pdbx_seq_one_letter_code
_entity_poly.pdbx_strand_id
1 'polypeptide(L)'
;MKKEDIQNLIIDHLDDTESVMRPLSGFKINFSSNEGFHKIFFAASCTCGTSALLSVEVSENKSDNEIETAMTSIVERLIMQEKSFRRMDCKTHENMKRGFLSENHDK
;
A
#
# COMPACT_ATOMS: atom_id res chain seq x y z
N MET A 1 18.99 -0.05 7.07
CA MET A 1 18.41 -1.35 6.64
C MET A 1 18.15 -1.29 5.14
N LYS A 2 18.38 -2.37 4.36
CA LYS A 2 18.11 -2.35 2.91
C LYS A 2 16.60 -2.48 2.63
N LYS A 3 16.16 -2.05 1.44
CA LYS A 3 14.75 -2.13 1.02
C LYS A 3 14.19 -3.54 1.14
N GLU A 4 14.93 -4.55 0.70
CA GLU A 4 14.49 -5.95 0.72
C GLU A 4 14.28 -6.45 2.15
N ASP A 5 15.15 -6.05 3.08
CA ASP A 5 15.04 -6.41 4.50
C ASP A 5 13.81 -5.76 5.13
N ILE A 6 13.54 -4.48 4.83
CA ILE A 6 12.34 -3.79 5.31
C ILE A 6 11.07 -4.45 4.73
N GLN A 7 11.09 -4.86 3.46
CA GLN A 7 9.96 -5.54 2.84
C GLN A 7 9.67 -6.87 3.54
N ASN A 8 10.71 -7.68 3.80
CA ASN A 8 10.55 -8.94 4.52
C ASN A 8 10.03 -8.70 5.94
N LEU A 9 10.55 -7.70 6.64
CA LEU A 9 10.06 -7.34 7.98
C LEU A 9 8.58 -6.98 7.98
N ILE A 10 8.09 -6.26 6.96
CA ILE A 10 6.66 -5.97 6.81
C ILE A 10 5.87 -7.26 6.53
N ILE A 11 6.38 -8.14 5.67
CA ILE A 11 5.72 -9.43 5.34
C ILE A 11 5.60 -10.30 6.60
N ASP A 12 6.66 -10.42 7.39
CA ASP A 12 6.66 -11.21 8.63
C ASP A 12 5.57 -10.73 9.60
N HIS A 13 5.37 -9.41 9.71
CA HIS A 13 4.29 -8.85 10.53
C HIS A 13 2.89 -9.04 9.93
N LEU A 14 2.79 -9.17 8.60
CA LEU A 14 1.51 -9.41 7.92
C LEU A 14 1.09 -10.87 7.99
N ASP A 15 2.04 -11.81 8.03
CA ASP A 15 1.78 -13.26 8.11
C ASP A 15 1.02 -13.65 9.39
N ASP A 16 1.17 -12.87 10.47
CA ASP A 16 0.40 -13.02 11.71
C ASP A 16 -1.03 -12.44 11.63
N THR A 17 -1.50 -12.05 10.43
CA THR A 17 -2.77 -11.34 10.24
C THR A 17 -3.62 -11.94 9.12
N GLU A 18 -4.90 -11.53 9.07
CA GLU A 18 -5.85 -11.90 8.01
C GLU A 18 -5.65 -11.09 6.71
N SER A 19 -4.50 -10.44 6.54
CA SER A 19 -4.21 -9.66 5.33
C SER A 19 -4.04 -10.58 4.13
N VAL A 20 -4.57 -10.18 2.99
CA VAL A 20 -4.37 -10.86 1.70
C VAL A 20 -3.53 -10.02 0.74
N MET A 21 -2.87 -8.98 1.26
CA MET A 21 -1.98 -8.12 0.49
C MET A 21 -0.81 -8.92 -0.06
N ARG A 22 -0.42 -8.60 -1.30
CA ARG A 22 0.73 -9.22 -1.95
C ARG A 22 1.84 -8.20 -2.13
N PRO A 23 3.08 -8.51 -1.72
CA PRO A 23 4.21 -7.65 -2.03
C PRO A 23 4.44 -7.61 -3.54
N LEU A 24 4.72 -6.42 -4.07
CA LEU A 24 5.03 -6.21 -5.48
C LEU A 24 6.53 -6.06 -5.67
N SER A 25 7.25 -7.18 -5.52
CA SER A 25 8.70 -7.24 -5.72
C SER A 25 9.08 -6.77 -7.12
N GLY A 26 10.03 -5.83 -7.21
CA GLY A 26 10.47 -5.27 -8.49
C GLY A 26 9.54 -4.23 -9.10
N PHE A 27 8.36 -3.97 -8.52
CA PHE A 27 7.50 -2.87 -8.94
C PHE A 27 8.17 -1.54 -8.63
N LYS A 28 8.38 -0.74 -9.69
CA LYS A 28 9.01 0.58 -9.62
C LYS A 28 8.05 1.57 -10.24
N ILE A 29 7.51 2.45 -9.42
CA ILE A 29 6.71 3.57 -9.88
C ILE A 29 7.31 4.84 -9.27
N ASN A 30 7.73 5.77 -10.14
CA ASN A 30 8.24 7.07 -9.72
C ASN A 30 7.09 8.07 -9.63
N PHE A 31 6.01 7.74 -8.89
CA PHE A 31 4.88 8.65 -8.73
C PHE A 31 5.08 9.65 -7.59
N SER A 32 5.77 9.28 -6.51
CA SER A 32 6.18 10.24 -5.49
C SER A 32 7.57 10.77 -5.84
N SER A 33 7.69 12.07 -6.08
CA SER A 33 8.95 12.78 -6.34
C SER A 33 9.88 12.86 -5.11
N ASN A 34 9.66 12.00 -4.10
CA ASN A 34 10.43 11.95 -2.87
C ASN A 34 11.70 11.11 -3.11
N GLU A 35 12.81 11.79 -3.35
CA GLU A 35 14.16 11.23 -3.29
C GLU A 35 14.53 10.91 -1.83
N GLY A 36 15.42 9.92 -1.61
CA GLY A 36 15.87 9.55 -0.26
C GLY A 36 14.89 8.69 0.54
N PHE A 37 14.02 7.94 -0.14
CA PHE A 37 13.10 6.99 0.49
C PHE A 37 13.14 5.61 -0.18
N HIS A 38 13.21 4.57 0.64
CA HIS A 38 12.86 3.21 0.24
C HIS A 38 11.34 3.09 0.12
N LYS A 39 10.87 2.78 -1.10
CA LYS A 39 9.43 2.59 -1.40
C LYS A 39 9.14 1.12 -1.59
N ILE A 40 8.22 0.60 -0.79
CA ILE A 40 7.80 -0.80 -0.78
C ILE A 40 6.33 -0.83 -1.12
N PHE A 41 5.95 -1.64 -2.11
CA PHE A 41 4.62 -1.63 -2.69
C PHE A 41 3.90 -2.94 -2.43
N PHE A 42 2.61 -2.84 -2.16
CA PHE A 42 1.71 -3.95 -1.93
C PHE A 42 0.45 -3.78 -2.79
N ALA A 43 -0.10 -4.90 -3.24
CA ALA A 43 -1.39 -4.93 -3.90
C ALA A 43 -2.46 -5.52 -2.97
N ALA A 44 -3.57 -4.80 -2.81
CA ALA A 44 -4.81 -5.35 -2.30
C ALA A 44 -5.78 -5.55 -3.48
N SER A 45 -6.22 -6.78 -3.73
CA SER A 45 -7.05 -7.11 -4.90
C SER A 45 -8.50 -7.40 -4.53
N CYS A 46 -9.42 -6.95 -5.38
CA CYS A 46 -10.83 -7.32 -5.35
C CYS A 46 -11.12 -8.38 -6.42
N THR A 47 -12.13 -9.22 -6.19
CA THR A 47 -12.57 -10.25 -7.15
C THR A 47 -13.13 -9.67 -8.44
N CYS A 48 -13.53 -8.40 -8.48
CA CYS A 48 -13.92 -7.69 -9.70
C CYS A 48 -12.73 -7.32 -10.61
N GLY A 49 -11.50 -7.64 -10.20
CA GLY A 49 -10.28 -7.37 -10.97
C GLY A 49 -9.66 -6.01 -10.71
N THR A 50 -10.26 -5.15 -9.89
CA THR A 50 -9.64 -3.90 -9.42
C THR A 50 -8.67 -4.19 -8.28
N SER A 51 -7.51 -3.55 -8.30
CA SER A 51 -6.52 -3.63 -7.22
C SER A 51 -6.13 -2.23 -6.75
N ALA A 52 -6.00 -2.05 -5.45
CA ALA A 52 -5.36 -0.89 -4.85
C ALA A 52 -3.85 -1.12 -4.76
N LEU A 53 -3.09 -0.09 -5.11
CA LEU A 53 -1.66 0.00 -4.83
C LEU A 53 -1.48 0.70 -3.49
N LEU A 54 -0.90 0.00 -2.52
CA LEU A 54 -0.52 0.54 -1.22
C LEU A 54 1.00 0.64 -1.16
N SER A 55 1.53 1.64 -0.46
CA SER A 55 2.97 1.85 -0.35
C SER A 55 3.38 2.25 1.05
N VAL A 56 4.49 1.68 1.50
CA VAL A 56 5.25 2.15 2.66
C VAL A 56 6.48 2.89 2.15
N GLU A 57 6.66 4.13 2.60
CA GLU A 57 7.84 4.94 2.33
C GLU A 57 8.66 5.07 3.61
N VAL A 58 9.91 4.60 3.57
CA VAL A 58 10.86 4.69 4.69
C VAL A 58 12.04 5.55 4.27
N SER A 59 12.36 6.60 5.02
CA SER A 59 13.49 7.45 4.67
C SER A 59 14.81 6.68 4.82
N GLU A 60 15.73 6.87 3.87
CA GLU A 60 17.05 6.22 3.85
C GLU A 60 17.94 6.64 5.03
N ASN A 61 17.60 7.74 5.71
CA ASN A 61 18.33 8.24 6.87
C ASN A 61 17.89 7.63 8.22
N LYS A 62 16.89 6.73 8.22
CA LYS A 62 16.39 6.10 9.43
C LYS A 62 17.29 4.95 9.86
N SER A 63 17.59 4.90 11.16
CA SER A 63 18.30 3.78 11.77
C SER A 63 17.42 2.53 11.83
N ASP A 64 18.05 1.37 11.86
CA ASP A 64 17.36 0.08 11.91
C ASP A 64 16.41 0.00 13.12
N ASN A 65 16.86 0.47 14.29
CA ASN A 65 16.04 0.53 15.50
C ASN A 65 14.82 1.46 15.38
N GLU A 66 14.95 2.61 14.70
CA GLU A 66 13.80 3.49 14.43
C GLU A 66 12.78 2.81 13.51
N ILE A 67 13.26 2.06 12.51
CA ILE A 67 12.40 1.33 11.56
C ILE A 67 11.64 0.23 12.30
N GLU A 68 12.34 -0.60 13.08
CA GLU A 68 11.74 -1.69 13.85
C GLU A 68 10.71 -1.18 14.86
N THR A 69 11.04 -0.11 15.60
CA THR A 69 10.13 0.49 16.59
C THR A 69 8.83 1.01 15.96
N ALA A 70 8.90 1.51 14.73
CA ALA A 70 7.73 2.02 14.01
C ALA A 70 6.91 0.92 13.32
N MET A 71 7.47 -0.29 13.16
CA MET A 71 6.96 -1.29 12.22
C MET A 71 5.53 -1.71 12.52
N THR A 72 5.22 -2.04 13.77
CA THR A 72 3.86 -2.41 14.19
C THR A 72 2.82 -1.38 13.76
N SER A 73 3.09 -0.09 14.02
CA SER A 73 2.17 0.99 13.68
C SER A 73 2.00 1.20 12.17
N ILE A 74 3.06 0.94 11.39
CA ILE A 74 3.04 1.03 9.93
C ILE A 74 2.18 -0.10 9.36
N VAL A 75 2.38 -1.33 9.84
CA VAL A 75 1.64 -2.52 9.42
C VAL A 75 0.16 -2.38 9.75
N GLU A 76 -0.19 -1.91 10.95
CA GLU A 76 -1.58 -1.65 11.34
C GLU A 76 -2.28 -0.69 10.36
N ARG A 77 -1.61 0.41 9.99
CA ARG A 77 -2.15 1.38 9.02
C ARG A 77 -2.33 0.76 7.64
N LEU A 78 -1.37 -0.06 7.20
CA LEU A 78 -1.43 -0.76 5.92
C LEU A 78 -2.64 -1.72 5.87
N ILE A 79 -2.87 -2.47 6.94
CA ILE A 79 -4.04 -3.36 7.09
C ILE A 79 -5.34 -2.55 7.13
N MET A 80 -5.38 -1.40 7.81
CA MET A 80 -6.55 -0.53 7.81
C MET A 80 -6.90 -0.02 6.41
N GLN A 81 -5.88 0.33 5.60
CA GLN A 81 -6.06 0.75 4.21
C GLN A 81 -6.59 -0.40 3.34
N GLU A 82 -6.03 -1.60 3.47
CA GLU A 82 -6.53 -2.80 2.80
C GLU A 82 -8.01 -3.06 3.16
N LYS A 83 -8.34 -3.07 4.45
CA LYS A 83 -9.71 -3.30 4.93
C LYS A 83 -10.67 -2.20 4.45
N SER A 84 -10.19 -0.96 4.32
CA SER A 84 -10.98 0.13 3.77
C SER A 84 -11.30 -0.12 2.29
N PHE A 85 -10.27 -0.44 1.49
CA PHE A 85 -10.44 -0.77 0.07
C PHE A 85 -11.38 -1.96 -0.14
N ARG A 86 -11.21 -3.04 0.63
CA ARG A 86 -12.04 -4.26 0.52
C ARG A 86 -13.49 -4.09 0.96
N ARG A 87 -13.79 -3.05 1.76
CA ARG A 87 -15.17 -2.74 2.19
C ARG A 87 -15.97 -1.99 1.12
N MET A 88 -15.31 -1.42 0.12
CA MET A 88 -16.00 -0.80 -1.01
C MET A 88 -16.64 -1.87 -1.90
N ASP A 89 -17.80 -1.55 -2.47
CA ASP A 89 -18.45 -2.43 -3.44
C ASP A 89 -17.75 -2.37 -4.82
N CYS A 90 -18.03 -3.38 -5.65
CA CYS A 90 -17.43 -3.48 -6.98
C CYS A 90 -17.79 -2.28 -7.87
N LYS A 91 -18.97 -1.66 -7.69
CA LYS A 91 -19.38 -0.47 -8.44
C LYS A 91 -18.48 0.72 -8.13
N THR A 92 -18.13 0.90 -6.86
CA THR A 92 -17.20 1.94 -6.40
C THR A 92 -15.81 1.69 -6.96
N HIS A 93 -15.33 0.44 -6.93
CA HIS A 93 -14.04 0.08 -7.54
C HIS A 93 -13.98 0.37 -9.03
N GLU A 94 -15.05 0.07 -9.78
CA GLU A 94 -15.13 0.39 -11.22
C GLU A 94 -15.08 1.88 -11.48
N ASN A 95 -15.78 2.69 -10.67
CA ASN A 95 -15.76 4.14 -10.78
C ASN A 95 -14.36 4.72 -10.53
N MET A 96 -13.64 4.20 -9.53
CA MET A 96 -12.23 4.59 -9.29
C MET A 96 -11.33 4.25 -10.47
N LYS A 97 -11.52 3.05 -11.06
CA LYS A 97 -10.75 2.59 -12.22
C LYS A 97 -10.97 3.45 -13.46
N ARG A 98 -12.20 3.91 -13.69
CA ARG A 98 -12.57 4.76 -14.84
C ARG A 98 -12.14 6.23 -14.65
N GLY A 99 -11.71 6.60 -13.44
CA GLY A 99 -11.62 7.99 -13.00
C GLY A 99 -13.03 8.54 -12.74
N PHE A 100 -13.17 9.45 -11.79
CA PHE A 100 -14.43 10.17 -11.62
C PHE A 100 -14.70 10.94 -12.91
N LEU A 101 -15.56 10.42 -13.78
CA LEU A 101 -16.29 11.25 -14.72
C LEU A 101 -17.20 12.09 -13.83
N SER A 102 -16.76 13.30 -13.49
CA SER A 102 -17.70 14.30 -13.00
C SER A 102 -18.75 14.42 -14.09
N GLU A 103 -19.94 13.85 -13.87
CA GLU A 103 -21.10 14.29 -14.62
C GLU A 103 -21.18 15.78 -14.36
N ASN A 104 -20.95 16.57 -15.42
CA ASN A 104 -21.18 18.00 -15.40
C ASN A 104 -22.59 18.21 -14.84
N HIS A 105 -22.68 18.71 -13.60
CA HIS A 105 -23.90 19.31 -13.11
C HIS A 105 -24.02 20.69 -13.76
N ASP A 106 -24.32 20.72 -15.05
CA ASP A 106 -24.94 21.86 -15.70
C ASP A 106 -26.44 21.81 -15.35
N LYS A 107 -26.81 22.56 -14.32
CA LYS A 107 -28.16 23.12 -14.15
C LYS A 107 -28.06 24.52 -13.55
#